data_AF-A0A2P2MK28-F1
#
_entry.id   AF-A0A2P2MK28-F1
#
_cell.length_a   1.000
_cell.length_b   1.000
_cell.length_c   1.000
_cell.angle_alpha   90.00
_cell.angle_beta   90.00
_cell.angle_gamma   90.00
#
_symmetry.space_group_name_H-M   'P 1'
#
loop_
_entity.id
_entity.type
_entity.pdbx_description
1 polymer ?
#
loop_
_entity_poly.entity_id
_entity_poly.type
_entity_poly.pdbx_seq_one_letter_code
_entity_poly.pdbx_strand_id
1 'polypeptide(L)'
;MLDFLPHRIGHASCFQEEQWRKLKSSKIPVEICLTSNIRTDTISSIDIHHFVDLYNAKHPLVLCTDDSGVFSTSLTNEYNIASSAFGLGKKEMFELARNAVKFIFADGKVKRDLTEIFNSAAKRLDL
;
A
#
# COMPACT_ATOMS: atom_id res chain seq x y z
N MET A 1 19.71 6.25 -0.70
CA MET A 1 18.58 5.79 0.14
C MET A 1 18.34 4.30 -0.03
N LEU A 2 18.00 3.79 -1.22
CA LEU A 2 17.73 2.35 -1.43
C LEU A 2 18.93 1.43 -1.10
N ASP A 3 20.17 1.92 -1.22
CA ASP A 3 21.38 1.19 -0.80
C ASP A 3 21.45 0.86 0.71
N PHE A 4 20.72 1.61 1.53
CA PHE A 4 20.61 1.33 2.97
C PHE A 4 19.76 0.09 3.25
N LEU A 5 18.95 -0.37 2.28
CA LEU A 5 18.01 -1.47 2.41
C LEU A 5 17.06 -1.30 3.62
N PRO A 6 16.31 -0.17 3.71
CA PRO A 6 15.31 -0.01 4.76
C PRO A 6 14.23 -1.09 4.64
N HIS A 7 13.63 -1.46 5.78
CA HIS A 7 12.57 -2.48 5.80
C HIS A 7 11.28 -2.04 5.09
N ARG A 8 11.01 -0.73 4.95
CA ARG A 8 9.93 -0.11 4.16
C ARG A 8 10.36 1.31 3.73
N ILE A 9 9.69 1.86 2.71
CA ILE A 9 9.80 3.28 2.33
C ILE A 9 8.42 3.90 2.18
N GLY A 10 8.31 5.21 2.39
CA GLY A 10 7.08 5.97 2.16
C GLY A 10 7.11 6.77 0.86
N HIS A 11 5.92 6.98 0.29
CA HIS A 11 5.63 7.78 -0.91
C HIS A 11 6.25 7.29 -2.22
N ALA A 12 7.58 7.25 -2.34
CA ALA A 12 8.30 6.91 -3.58
C ALA A 12 7.90 7.73 -4.83
N SER A 13 7.35 8.94 -4.65
CA SER A 13 6.70 9.71 -5.72
C SER A 13 7.65 10.34 -6.75
N CYS A 14 8.95 10.51 -6.41
CA CYS A 14 9.93 11.18 -7.27
C CYS A 14 11.02 10.23 -7.82
N PHE A 15 10.74 8.92 -7.85
CA PHE A 15 11.71 7.94 -8.32
C PHE A 15 11.89 7.99 -9.85
N GLN A 16 13.14 7.91 -10.28
CA GLN A 16 13.57 7.71 -11.66
C GLN A 16 13.60 6.22 -11.99
N GLU A 17 13.67 5.88 -13.28
CA GLU A 17 13.72 4.52 -13.81
C GLU A 17 14.67 3.57 -13.07
N GLU A 18 15.91 4.00 -12.82
CA GLU A 18 16.90 3.19 -12.11
C GLU A 18 16.49 2.89 -10.66
N GLN A 19 15.90 3.88 -9.97
CA GLN A 19 15.43 3.74 -8.60
C GLN A 19 14.21 2.80 -8.53
N TRP A 20 13.31 2.85 -9.51
CA TRP A 20 12.21 1.89 -9.64
C TRP A 20 12.69 0.47 -9.86
N ARG A 21 13.68 0.26 -10.74
CA ARG A 21 14.26 -1.08 -10.97
C ARG A 21 14.89 -1.62 -9.70
N LYS A 22 15.67 -0.79 -8.99
CA LYS A 22 16.31 -1.16 -7.73
C LYS A 22 15.29 -1.48 -6.64
N LEU A 23 14.25 -0.65 -6.51
CA LEU A 23 13.16 -0.89 -5.57
C LEU A 23 12.47 -2.24 -5.84
N LYS A 24 12.04 -2.48 -7.09
CA LYS A 24 11.36 -3.72 -7.50
C LYS A 24 12.23 -4.96 -7.29
N SER A 25 13.55 -4.84 -7.49
CA SER A 25 14.52 -5.90 -7.22
C SER A 25 14.67 -6.18 -5.71
N SER A 26 14.75 -5.13 -4.88
CA SER A 26 14.93 -5.24 -3.44
C SER A 26 13.70 -5.73 -2.66
N LYS A 27 12.50 -5.68 -3.29
CA LYS A 27 11.22 -6.03 -2.65
C LYS A 27 10.90 -5.26 -1.37
N ILE A 28 11.48 -4.06 -1.21
CA ILE A 28 11.16 -3.17 -0.10
C ILE A 28 9.70 -2.69 -0.25
N PRO A 29 8.83 -2.92 0.75
CA PRO A 29 7.45 -2.46 0.71
C PRO A 29 7.32 -0.94 0.67
N VAL A 30 6.36 -0.47 -0.12
CA VAL A 30 6.04 0.96 -0.27
C VAL A 30 4.77 1.30 0.50
N GLU A 31 4.84 2.27 1.38
CA GLU A 31 3.69 2.92 2.02
C GLU A 31 3.11 3.95 1.02
N ILE A 32 1.92 3.66 0.52
CA ILE A 32 1.22 4.42 -0.52
C ILE A 32 0.23 5.36 0.15
N CYS A 33 0.39 6.67 -0.10
CA CYS A 33 -0.40 7.72 0.51
C CYS A 33 -1.15 8.52 -0.58
N LEU A 34 -2.24 7.96 -1.10
CA LEU A 34 -2.90 8.46 -2.33
C LEU A 34 -3.38 9.90 -2.15
N THR A 35 -4.20 10.17 -1.14
CA THR A 35 -4.74 11.53 -0.92
C THR A 35 -3.63 12.54 -0.65
N SER A 36 -2.63 12.18 0.17
CA SER A 36 -1.47 13.03 0.44
C SER A 36 -0.72 13.41 -0.83
N ASN A 37 -0.42 12.43 -1.70
CA ASN A 37 0.31 12.65 -2.95
C ASN A 37 -0.43 13.56 -3.94
N ILE A 38 -1.77 13.46 -4.01
CA ILE A 38 -2.59 14.35 -4.84
C ILE A 38 -2.69 15.75 -4.22
N ARG A 39 -2.93 15.84 -2.90
CA ARG A 39 -3.12 17.13 -2.19
C ARG A 39 -1.85 17.98 -2.13
N THR A 40 -0.68 17.36 -2.28
CA THR A 40 0.63 18.03 -2.27
C THR A 40 1.17 18.29 -3.67
N ASP A 41 0.40 18.01 -4.73
CA ASP A 41 0.82 18.08 -6.14
C ASP A 41 2.09 17.25 -6.45
N THR A 42 2.42 16.27 -5.61
CA THR A 42 3.56 15.38 -5.86
C THR A 42 3.24 14.40 -7.00
N ILE A 43 1.97 14.03 -7.14
CA ILE A 43 1.42 13.27 -8.27
C ILE A 43 0.21 14.05 -8.80
N SER A 44 0.17 14.32 -10.12
CA SER A 44 -0.82 15.23 -10.69
C SER A 44 -2.23 14.66 -10.81
N SER A 45 -2.39 13.33 -10.84
CA SER A 45 -3.70 12.67 -10.81
C SER A 45 -3.61 11.24 -10.29
N ILE A 46 -4.74 10.73 -9.79
CA ILE A 46 -4.79 9.36 -9.26
C ILE A 46 -4.51 8.31 -10.34
N ASP A 47 -4.91 8.56 -11.57
CA ASP A 47 -4.79 7.60 -12.69
C ASP A 47 -3.34 7.30 -13.08
N ILE A 48 -2.42 8.23 -12.80
CA ILE A 48 -0.98 8.07 -13.06
C ILE A 48 -0.20 7.68 -11.79
N HIS A 49 -0.88 7.44 -10.67
CA HIS A 49 -0.20 7.10 -9.43
C HIS A 49 0.54 5.77 -9.59
N HIS A 50 1.79 5.73 -9.14
CA HIS A 50 2.66 4.54 -9.20
C HIS A 50 2.12 3.32 -8.40
N PHE A 51 0.97 3.45 -7.73
CA PHE A 51 0.27 2.35 -7.07
C PHE A 51 -0.05 1.24 -8.08
N VAL A 52 -0.60 1.59 -9.25
CA VAL A 52 -1.07 0.59 -10.23
C VAL A 52 0.08 -0.20 -10.84
N ASP A 53 1.21 0.45 -11.10
CA ASP A 53 2.43 -0.21 -11.59
C ASP A 53 2.98 -1.19 -10.54
N LEU A 54 3.09 -0.76 -9.28
CA LEU A 54 3.55 -1.64 -8.20
C LEU A 54 2.59 -2.80 -7.95
N TYR A 55 1.28 -2.53 -7.97
CA TYR A 55 0.24 -3.54 -7.79
C TYR A 55 0.29 -4.60 -8.89
N ASN A 56 0.35 -4.18 -10.17
CA ASN A 56 0.44 -5.09 -11.32
C ASN A 56 1.74 -5.89 -11.33
N ALA A 57 2.84 -5.29 -10.87
CA ALA A 57 4.13 -5.97 -10.71
C ALA A 57 4.18 -6.94 -9.50
N LYS A 58 3.07 -7.07 -8.75
CA LYS A 58 2.99 -7.83 -7.48
C LYS A 58 4.09 -7.41 -6.49
N HIS A 59 4.41 -6.12 -6.49
CA HIS A 59 5.39 -5.54 -5.57
C HIS A 59 4.74 -5.30 -4.19
N PRO A 60 5.47 -5.52 -3.09
CA PRO A 60 4.97 -5.21 -1.74
C PRO A 60 4.55 -3.75 -1.60
N LEU A 61 3.29 -3.51 -1.23
CA LEU A 61 2.77 -2.17 -0.97
C LEU A 61 1.66 -2.20 0.08
N VAL A 62 1.45 -1.08 0.76
CA VAL A 62 0.44 -0.89 1.80
C VAL A 62 -0.22 0.47 1.62
N LEU A 63 -1.55 0.54 1.67
CA LEU A 63 -2.27 1.82 1.69
C LEU A 63 -2.20 2.45 3.08
N CYS A 64 -1.84 3.73 3.13
CA CYS A 64 -1.67 4.52 4.34
C CYS A 64 -2.36 5.88 4.17
N THR A 65 -2.74 6.50 5.27
CA THR A 65 -3.35 7.85 5.25
C THR A 65 -2.34 8.97 5.14
N ASP A 66 -1.08 8.71 5.50
CA ASP A 66 -0.14 9.75 5.90
C ASP A 66 -0.76 10.55 7.06
N ASP A 67 -1.16 11.80 6.82
CA ASP A 67 -1.84 12.65 7.79
C ASP A 67 -3.36 12.72 7.56
N SER A 68 -4.12 11.84 8.24
CA SER A 68 -5.58 11.79 8.08
C SER A 68 -6.28 13.11 8.42
N GLY A 69 -5.80 13.83 9.44
CA GLY A 69 -6.34 15.13 9.84
C GLY A 69 -6.03 16.23 8.84
N VAL A 70 -4.76 16.37 8.44
CA VAL A 70 -4.31 17.41 7.50
C VAL A 70 -4.98 17.25 6.14
N PHE A 71 -5.05 16.01 5.63
CA PHE A 71 -5.63 15.73 4.32
C PHE A 71 -7.14 15.45 4.35
N SER A 72 -7.77 15.53 5.52
CA SER A 72 -9.21 15.30 5.70
C SER A 72 -9.67 13.98 5.07
N THR A 73 -8.90 12.91 5.31
CA THR A 73 -9.15 11.56 4.79
C THR A 73 -9.23 10.53 5.91
N SER A 74 -9.54 9.30 5.56
CA SER A 74 -9.51 8.13 6.46
C SER A 74 -8.93 6.94 5.71
N LEU A 75 -8.46 5.92 6.44
CA LEU A 75 -7.93 4.73 5.79
C LEU A 75 -8.99 4.05 4.91
N THR A 76 -10.25 4.00 5.36
CA THR A 76 -11.38 3.50 4.55
C THR A 76 -11.52 4.26 3.23
N ASN A 77 -11.34 5.58 3.26
CA ASN A 77 -11.39 6.40 2.05
C ASN A 77 -10.21 6.11 1.10
N GLU A 78 -9.00 5.90 1.61
CA GLU A 78 -7.84 5.51 0.76
C GLU A 78 -8.09 4.18 0.03
N TYR A 79 -8.68 3.18 0.72
CA TYR A 79 -9.09 1.93 0.08
C TYR A 79 -10.20 2.13 -0.95
N ASN A 80 -11.17 3.01 -0.67
CA ASN A 80 -12.24 3.33 -1.60
C ASN A 80 -11.71 4.01 -2.87
N ILE A 81 -10.75 4.94 -2.74
CA ILE A 81 -10.07 5.58 -3.86
C ILE A 81 -9.31 4.52 -4.68
N ALA A 82 -8.51 3.67 -4.03
CA ALA A 82 -7.76 2.63 -4.73
C ALA A 82 -8.68 1.66 -5.49
N SER A 83 -9.79 1.23 -4.86
CA SER A 83 -10.79 0.35 -5.49
C SER A 83 -11.42 1.02 -6.70
N SER A 84 -11.87 2.28 -6.55
CA SER A 84 -12.56 3.01 -7.61
C SER A 84 -11.65 3.38 -8.78
N ALA A 85 -10.44 3.87 -8.51
CA ALA A 85 -9.50 4.33 -9.53
C ALA A 85 -8.85 3.18 -10.30
N PHE A 86 -8.59 2.04 -9.65
CA PHE A 86 -7.85 0.93 -10.25
C PHE A 86 -8.71 -0.33 -10.49
N GLY A 87 -10.02 -0.24 -10.30
CA GLY A 87 -10.97 -1.32 -10.61
C GLY A 87 -10.80 -2.57 -9.73
N LEU A 88 -10.31 -2.41 -8.50
CA LEU A 88 -10.02 -3.53 -7.61
C LEU A 88 -11.26 -3.95 -6.84
N GLY A 89 -11.67 -5.21 -7.00
CA GLY A 89 -12.83 -5.79 -6.36
C GLY A 89 -12.62 -6.13 -4.88
N LYS A 90 -13.68 -6.67 -4.26
CA LYS A 90 -13.71 -7.03 -2.83
C LYS A 90 -12.58 -7.98 -2.45
N LYS A 91 -12.29 -8.97 -3.31
CA LYS A 91 -11.24 -9.97 -3.05
C LYS A 91 -9.85 -9.37 -3.16
N GLU A 92 -9.59 -8.57 -4.19
CA GLU A 92 -8.32 -7.86 -4.35
C GLU A 92 -8.07 -6.90 -3.17
N MET A 93 -9.08 -6.11 -2.78
CA MET A 93 -8.97 -5.20 -1.63
C MET A 93 -8.68 -5.95 -0.33
N PHE A 94 -9.33 -7.10 -0.12
CA PHE A 94 -9.11 -7.91 1.06
C PHE A 94 -7.69 -8.47 1.12
N GLU A 95 -7.19 -9.02 0.02
CA GLU A 95 -5.83 -9.55 -0.04
C GLU A 95 -4.79 -8.43 0.08
N LEU A 96 -5.06 -7.25 -0.49
CA LEU A 96 -4.20 -6.08 -0.30
C LEU A 96 -4.05 -5.72 1.18
N ALA A 97 -5.18 -5.61 1.90
CA ALA A 97 -5.19 -5.32 3.33
C ALA A 97 -4.49 -6.40 4.16
N ARG A 98 -4.76 -7.68 3.85
CA ARG A 98 -4.18 -8.83 4.54
C ARG A 98 -2.66 -8.90 4.34
N ASN A 99 -2.16 -8.59 3.15
CA ASN A 99 -0.74 -8.64 2.84
C ASN A 99 0.09 -7.65 3.69
N ALA A 100 -0.51 -6.54 4.14
CA ALA A 100 0.17 -5.57 5.01
C ALA A 100 0.73 -6.20 6.31
N VAL A 101 0.09 -7.27 6.82
CA VAL A 101 0.56 -8.01 8.01
C VAL A 101 1.98 -8.56 7.82
N LYS A 102 2.39 -8.89 6.60
CA LYS A 102 3.75 -9.37 6.30
C LYS A 102 4.79 -8.26 6.53
N PHE A 103 4.40 -7.00 6.36
CA PHE A 103 5.30 -5.84 6.31
C PHE A 103 5.35 -5.04 7.62
N ILE A 104 4.55 -5.39 8.62
CA ILE A 104 4.63 -4.75 9.95
C ILE A 104 5.90 -5.14 10.69
N PHE A 105 6.35 -4.25 11.58
CA PHE A 105 7.54 -4.46 12.42
C PHE A 105 7.22 -5.12 13.77
N ALA A 106 6.01 -5.66 13.93
CA ALA A 106 5.63 -6.43 15.10
C ALA A 106 6.25 -7.84 15.10
N ASP A 107 6.25 -8.47 16.28
CA ASP A 107 6.76 -9.81 16.45
C ASP A 107 5.92 -10.89 15.75
N GLY A 108 6.42 -12.13 15.78
CA GLY A 108 5.75 -13.26 15.15
C GLY A 108 4.40 -13.61 15.77
N LYS A 109 4.16 -13.31 17.06
CA LYS A 109 2.87 -13.59 17.71
C LYS A 109 1.81 -12.63 17.17
N VAL A 110 2.09 -11.33 17.15
CA VAL A 110 1.17 -10.32 16.62
C VAL A 110 0.85 -10.59 15.15
N LYS A 111 1.84 -10.98 14.34
CA LYS A 111 1.61 -11.35 12.93
C LYS A 111 0.68 -12.56 12.78
N ARG A 112 0.80 -13.58 13.63
CA ARG A 112 -0.11 -14.74 13.63
C ARG A 112 -1.52 -14.33 14.02
N ASP A 113 -1.67 -13.61 15.14
CA ASP A 113 -2.96 -13.15 15.66
C ASP A 113 -3.70 -12.31 14.59
N LEU A 114 -3.02 -11.38 13.93
CA LEU A 114 -3.59 -10.59 12.84
C LEU A 114 -3.97 -11.45 11.62
N THR A 115 -3.11 -12.41 11.25
CA THR A 115 -3.39 -13.33 10.13
C THR A 115 -4.65 -14.16 10.41
N GLU A 116 -4.87 -14.59 11.65
CA GLU A 116 -6.06 -15.32 12.07
C GLU A 116 -7.32 -14.45 12.04
N ILE A 117 -7.22 -13.17 12.43
CA ILE A 117 -8.31 -12.19 12.29
C ILE A 117 -8.72 -12.06 10.83
N PHE A 118 -7.75 -11.89 9.92
CA PHE A 118 -8.04 -11.85 8.48
C PHE A 118 -8.65 -13.17 8.01
N ASN A 119 -8.08 -14.34 8.35
CA ASN A 119 -8.64 -15.63 7.92
C ASN A 119 -10.09 -15.83 8.39
N SER A 120 -10.42 -15.38 9.60
CA SER A 120 -11.78 -15.42 10.13
C SER A 120 -12.72 -14.47 9.39
N ALA A 121 -12.24 -13.26 9.06
CA ALA A 121 -13.00 -12.30 8.27
C ALA A 121 -13.24 -12.79 6.83
N ALA A 122 -12.28 -13.47 6.20
CA ALA A 122 -12.44 -14.05 4.86
C ALA A 122 -13.61 -15.02 4.80
N LYS A 123 -13.72 -15.93 5.79
CA LYS A 123 -14.85 -16.88 5.91
C LYS A 123 -16.19 -16.17 6.04
N ARG A 124 -16.26 -15.09 6.83
CA ARG A 124 -17.50 -14.31 7.03
C ARG A 124 -17.89 -13.50 5.79
N LEU A 125 -16.92 -13.15 4.95
CA LEU A 125 -17.10 -12.33 3.75
C LEU A 125 -17.28 -13.15 2.47
N ASP A 126 -17.27 -14.49 2.57
CA ASP A 126 -17.32 -15.43 1.45
C ASP A 126 -16.24 -15.15 0.37
N LEU A 127 -15.00 -14.95 0.81
CA LEU A 127 -13.84 -14.62 -0.04
C LEU A 127 -12.90 -15.80 -0.35
#